data_AF-A0A971AHV2-F1
#
_entry.id   AF-A0A971AHV2-F1
#
_cell.length_a   1.000
_cell.length_b   1.000
_cell.length_c   1.000
_cell.angle_alpha   90.00
_cell.angle_beta   90.00
_cell.angle_gamma   90.00
#
_symmetry.space_group_name_H-M   'P 1'
#
loop_
_entity.id
_entity.type
_entity.pdbx_description
1 polymer ?
#
loop_
_entity_poly.entity_id
_entity_poly.type
_entity_poly.pdbx_seq_one_letter_code
_entity_poly.pdbx_strand_id
1 'polypeptide(L)'
;MALLATALLILSSCGGTGNNGAGSKDEVSFRATVLENNGSNLLVEPEEGSAELRSADKISVHVSDDVKLFDSQDKGINIDAIEAGDKVQIFYNGLIAESYPAQINKCYKIVLMD
;
A
#
# COMPACT_ATOMS: atom_id res chain seq x y z
N MET A 1 4.96 -48.51 22.35
CA MET A 1 3.94 -47.84 21.51
C MET A 1 2.98 -47.14 22.46
N ALA A 2 2.87 -45.82 22.57
CA ALA A 2 3.34 -44.73 21.74
C ALA A 2 3.67 -43.55 22.65
N LEU A 3 4.81 -42.91 22.38
CA LEU A 3 5.17 -41.61 22.94
C LEU A 3 4.47 -40.56 22.04
N LEU A 4 3.39 -39.93 22.49
CA LEU A 4 2.75 -38.85 21.75
C LEU A 4 3.21 -37.52 22.36
N ALA A 5 4.31 -36.99 21.83
CA ALA A 5 4.77 -35.65 22.13
C ALA A 5 3.88 -34.65 21.38
N THR A 6 2.93 -34.03 22.07
CA THR A 6 2.13 -32.94 21.50
C THR A 6 2.99 -31.67 21.51
N ALA A 7 3.46 -31.26 20.33
CA ALA A 7 4.23 -30.04 20.15
C ALA A 7 3.36 -28.81 20.46
N LEU A 8 3.75 -28.05 21.48
CA LEU A 8 3.14 -26.78 21.85
C LEU A 8 3.75 -25.69 20.95
N LEU A 9 3.03 -25.29 19.90
CA LEU A 9 3.44 -24.15 19.06
C LEU A 9 3.10 -22.85 19.79
N ILE A 10 4.09 -22.31 20.49
CA ILE A 10 4.09 -20.94 21.00
C ILE A 10 4.30 -19.99 19.84
N LEU A 11 3.21 -19.40 19.34
CA LEU A 11 3.25 -18.28 18.40
C LEU A 11 3.56 -17.00 19.18
N SER A 12 4.84 -16.64 19.27
CA SER A 12 5.28 -15.33 19.76
C SER A 12 5.03 -14.28 18.68
N SER A 13 3.87 -13.61 18.75
CA SER A 13 3.63 -12.39 17.99
C SER A 13 4.35 -11.23 18.67
N CYS A 14 5.42 -10.73 18.04
CA CYS A 14 6.04 -9.46 18.39
C CYS A 14 6.32 -8.68 17.10
N GLY A 15 5.75 -7.49 16.99
CA GLY A 15 6.10 -6.53 15.95
C GLY A 15 4.96 -5.56 15.64
N GLY A 16 4.96 -4.40 16.30
CA GLY A 16 4.08 -3.28 15.94
C GLY A 16 3.79 -2.31 17.08
N THR A 17 4.81 -1.62 17.59
CA THR A 17 4.62 -0.39 18.37
C THR A 17 4.28 0.75 17.41
N GLY A 18 3.09 1.35 17.57
CA GLY A 18 2.66 2.56 16.87
C GLY A 18 1.64 3.31 17.73
N ASN A 19 1.86 4.61 17.89
CA ASN A 19 1.36 5.49 18.94
C ASN A 19 -0.16 5.77 18.98
N ASN A 20 -0.60 6.20 20.16
CA ASN A 20 -1.90 6.79 20.48
C ASN A 20 -2.30 7.95 19.55
N GLY A 21 -3.50 7.87 18.97
CA GLY A 21 -4.21 8.96 18.33
C GLY A 21 -5.70 8.66 18.28
N ALA A 22 -6.50 9.47 18.96
CA ALA A 22 -7.94 9.28 19.06
C ALA A 22 -8.63 9.49 17.70
N GLY A 23 -9.36 8.46 17.25
CA GLY A 23 -10.56 8.58 16.42
C GLY A 23 -10.35 8.96 14.94
N SER A 24 -10.20 7.94 14.09
CA SER A 24 -10.72 7.85 12.72
C SER A 24 -10.52 6.39 12.27
N LYS A 25 -11.40 5.82 11.46
CA LYS A 25 -11.18 4.45 10.93
C LYS A 25 -9.82 4.43 10.25
N ASP A 26 -8.90 3.56 10.66
CA ASP A 26 -7.55 3.48 10.11
C ASP A 26 -7.63 3.39 8.59
N GLU A 27 -7.29 4.47 7.88
CA GLU A 27 -7.27 4.47 6.42
C GLU A 27 -6.06 3.62 6.00
N VAL A 28 -6.32 2.48 5.36
CA VAL A 28 -5.25 1.58 4.90
C VAL A 28 -4.43 2.31 3.85
N SER A 29 -3.12 2.41 4.10
CA SER A 29 -2.20 3.05 3.18
C SER A 29 -0.81 2.43 3.23
N PHE A 30 -0.08 2.58 2.12
CA PHE A 30 1.32 2.16 2.02
C PHE A 30 2.11 3.14 1.17
N ARG A 31 3.43 3.14 1.38
CA ARG A 31 4.38 3.91 0.58
C ARG A 31 4.97 3.03 -0.50
N ALA A 32 5.21 3.63 -1.65
CA ALA A 32 5.74 2.92 -2.80
C ALA A 32 6.56 3.86 -3.71
N THR A 33 7.43 3.26 -4.51
CA THR A 33 8.10 3.94 -5.63
C THR A 33 7.29 3.69 -6.90
N VAL A 34 7.05 4.73 -7.69
CA VAL A 34 6.36 4.63 -8.97
C VAL A 34 7.32 4.03 -10.00
N LEU A 35 6.90 2.93 -10.64
CA LEU A 35 7.64 2.28 -11.72
C LEU A 35 7.17 2.80 -13.08
N GLU A 36 5.85 2.95 -13.26
CA GLU A 36 5.24 3.43 -14.51
C GLU A 36 3.95 4.20 -14.22
N ASN A 37 3.67 5.22 -15.02
CA ASN A 37 2.41 5.97 -15.01
C ASN A 37 1.75 5.92 -16.40
N ASN A 38 0.56 5.33 -16.47
CA ASN A 38 -0.23 5.20 -17.70
C ASN A 38 -1.47 6.11 -17.70
N GLY A 39 -1.55 7.09 -16.80
CA GLY A 39 -2.63 8.06 -16.66
C GLY A 39 -3.87 7.53 -15.92
N SER A 40 -4.27 6.28 -16.15
CA SER A 40 -5.38 5.64 -15.42
C SER A 40 -4.92 4.60 -14.39
N ASN A 41 -3.66 4.18 -14.47
CA ASN A 41 -3.06 3.23 -13.57
C ASN A 41 -1.62 3.65 -13.26
N LEU A 42 -1.22 3.49 -11.99
CA LEU A 42 0.18 3.56 -11.56
C LEU A 42 0.68 2.16 -11.27
N LEU A 43 1.79 1.76 -11.89
CA LEU A 43 2.54 0.58 -11.46
C LEU A 43 3.52 1.02 -10.39
N VAL A 44 3.48 0.40 -9.21
CA VAL A 44 4.30 0.80 -8.07
C VAL A 44 4.98 -0.40 -7.41
N GLU A 45 6.12 -0.13 -6.76
CA GLU A 45 6.85 -1.06 -5.91
C GLU A 45 6.72 -0.61 -4.44
N PRO A 46 6.05 -1.38 -3.57
CA PRO A 46 5.93 -1.03 -2.16
C PRO A 46 7.30 -0.91 -1.47
N GLU A 47 7.44 0.00 -0.50
CA GLU A 47 8.68 0.14 0.28
C GLU A 47 9.00 -1.13 1.10
N GLU A 48 10.29 -1.40 1.34
CA GLU A 48 10.71 -2.56 2.14
C GLU A 48 10.01 -2.59 3.52
N GLY A 49 9.47 -3.76 3.89
CA GLY A 49 8.72 -3.95 5.13
C GLY A 49 7.24 -3.57 5.07
N SER A 50 6.75 -3.04 3.94
CA SER A 50 5.32 -2.87 3.66
C SER A 50 4.58 -4.21 3.74
N ALA A 51 3.37 -4.20 4.29
CA ALA A 51 2.53 -5.40 4.39
C ALA A 51 2.05 -5.89 3.01
N GLU A 52 1.94 -4.96 2.06
CA GLU A 52 1.50 -5.17 0.69
C GLU A 52 2.50 -6.02 -0.12
N LEU A 53 3.77 -6.06 0.29
CA LEU A 53 4.78 -6.99 -0.25
C LEU A 53 4.41 -8.46 -0.06
N ARG A 54 3.48 -8.78 0.85
CA ARG A 54 2.96 -10.14 1.01
C ARG A 54 2.10 -10.58 -0.17
N SER A 55 1.55 -9.63 -0.93
CA SER A 55 0.79 -9.88 -2.15
C SER A 55 1.71 -9.87 -3.38
N ALA A 56 2.45 -8.78 -3.62
CA ALA A 56 3.45 -8.71 -4.70
C ALA A 56 4.46 -7.58 -4.49
N ASP A 57 5.63 -7.70 -5.14
CA ASP A 57 6.63 -6.63 -5.30
C ASP A 57 6.16 -5.55 -6.29
N LYS A 58 5.25 -5.89 -7.21
CA LYS A 58 4.65 -4.96 -8.17
C LYS A 58 3.15 -4.92 -8.02
N ILE A 59 2.63 -3.73 -7.82
CA ILE A 59 1.20 -3.49 -7.64
C ILE A 59 0.72 -2.43 -8.64
N SER A 60 -0.27 -2.79 -9.45
CA SER A 60 -1.00 -1.85 -10.31
C SER A 60 -2.14 -1.22 -9.51
N VAL A 61 -2.09 0.10 -9.33
CA VAL A 61 -3.12 0.88 -8.65
C VAL A 61 -3.98 1.59 -9.67
N HIS A 62 -5.28 1.30 -9.67
CA HIS A 62 -6.23 2.02 -10.52
C HIS A 62 -6.50 3.42 -9.97
N VAL A 63 -6.36 4.43 -10.83
CA VAL A 63 -6.58 5.85 -10.53
C VAL A 63 -7.76 6.33 -11.36
N SER A 64 -8.95 6.26 -10.77
CA SER A 64 -10.18 6.82 -11.33
C SER A 64 -10.30 8.32 -11.07
N ASP A 65 -11.23 8.98 -11.77
CA ASP A 65 -11.43 10.44 -11.69
C ASP A 65 -11.82 10.95 -10.28
N ASP A 66 -12.29 10.07 -9.40
CA ASP A 66 -12.65 10.39 -8.00
C ASP A 66 -11.49 10.28 -7.01
N VAL A 67 -10.33 9.75 -7.45
CA VAL A 67 -9.12 9.67 -6.63
C VAL A 67 -8.56 11.06 -6.43
N LYS A 68 -8.33 11.44 -5.17
CA LYS A 68 -7.73 12.73 -4.84
C LYS A 68 -6.21 12.65 -4.93
N LEU A 69 -5.59 13.55 -5.69
CA LEU A 69 -4.14 13.60 -5.87
C LEU A 69 -3.59 14.88 -5.24
N PHE A 70 -2.63 14.75 -4.33
CA PHE A 70 -1.98 15.86 -3.65
C PHE A 70 -0.47 15.71 -3.67
N ASP A 71 0.26 16.82 -3.51
CA ASP A 71 1.67 16.80 -3.12
C ASP A 71 1.84 16.78 -1.60
N SER A 72 3.10 16.81 -1.13
CA SER A 72 3.44 16.80 0.29
C SER A 72 2.95 18.02 1.07
N GLN A 73 2.54 19.09 0.37
CA GLN A 73 2.08 20.36 0.91
C GLN A 73 0.54 20.51 0.83
N ASP A 74 -0.18 19.40 0.66
CA ASP A 74 -1.64 19.34 0.49
C ASP A 74 -2.18 20.12 -0.72
N LYS A 75 -1.33 20.43 -1.71
CA LYS A 75 -1.76 21.08 -2.95
C LYS A 75 -2.24 20.03 -3.94
N GLY A 76 -3.41 20.25 -4.53
CA GLY A 76 -3.96 19.37 -5.55
C GLY A 76 -3.09 19.33 -6.81
N ILE A 77 -2.80 18.12 -7.29
CA ILE A 77 -2.01 17.86 -8.51
C ILE A 77 -2.80 17.04 -9.53
N ASN A 78 -2.27 16.95 -10.75
CA ASN A 78 -2.77 16.02 -11.77
C ASN A 78 -1.90 14.75 -11.77
N ILE A 79 -2.43 13.63 -12.26
CA ILE A 79 -1.68 12.38 -12.41
C ILE A 79 -0.44 12.56 -13.29
N ASP A 80 -0.47 13.49 -14.25
CA ASP A 80 0.69 13.82 -15.10
C ASP A 80 1.89 14.38 -14.32
N ALA A 81 1.69 14.83 -13.07
CA ALA A 81 2.76 15.30 -12.20
C ALA A 81 3.49 14.17 -11.46
N ILE A 82 3.00 12.92 -11.56
CA ILE A 82 3.60 11.74 -10.94
C ILE A 82 4.41 11.01 -12.01
N GLU A 83 5.72 10.89 -11.83
CA GLU A 83 6.65 10.28 -12.77
C GLU A 83 7.28 8.99 -12.21
N ALA A 84 7.89 8.20 -13.09
CA ALA A 84 8.64 7.03 -12.66
C ALA A 84 9.85 7.45 -11.80
N GLY A 85 10.03 6.79 -10.66
CA GLY A 85 11.02 7.11 -9.64
C GLY A 85 10.47 7.93 -8.47
N ASP A 86 9.28 8.52 -8.60
CA ASP A 86 8.65 9.26 -7.52
C ASP A 86 8.22 8.35 -6.37
N LYS A 87 8.23 8.90 -5.16
CA LYS A 87 7.66 8.24 -3.99
C LYS A 87 6.23 8.70 -3.78
N VAL A 88 5.33 7.76 -3.52
CA VAL A 88 3.92 8.06 -3.27
C VAL A 88 3.41 7.33 -2.03
N GLN A 89 2.45 7.93 -1.34
CA GLN A 89 1.62 7.24 -0.35
C GLN A 89 0.22 7.02 -0.92
N ILE A 90 -0.19 5.76 -0.99
CA ILE A 90 -1.44 5.32 -1.61
C ILE A 90 -2.44 4.92 -0.51
N PHE A 91 -3.63 5.49 -0.54
CA PHE A 91 -4.73 5.20 0.40
C PHE A 91 -5.82 4.42 -0.33
N TYR A 92 -6.20 3.27 0.21
CA TYR A 92 -7.08 2.32 -0.48
C TYR A 92 -7.99 1.57 0.51
N ASN A 93 -8.82 0.68 -0.01
CA ASN A 93 -9.80 -0.06 0.79
C ASN A 93 -9.27 -1.30 1.53
N GLY A 94 -7.95 -1.55 1.51
CA GLY A 94 -7.33 -2.74 2.10
C GLY A 94 -7.47 -4.01 1.28
N LEU A 95 -8.12 -3.99 0.11
CA LEU A 95 -8.25 -5.17 -0.75
C LEU A 95 -7.23 -5.12 -1.89
N ILE A 96 -6.50 -6.22 -2.04
CA ILE A 96 -5.55 -6.45 -3.14
C ILE A 96 -6.00 -7.70 -3.87
N ALA A 97 -6.09 -7.63 -5.20
CA ALA A 97 -6.33 -8.79 -6.04
C ALA A 97 -5.01 -9.51 -6.33
N GLU A 98 -4.92 -10.74 -5.83
CA GLU A 98 -3.73 -11.61 -5.90
C GLU A 98 -3.50 -12.12 -7.35
N SER A 99 -2.78 -11.32 -8.13
CA SER A 99 -2.33 -11.59 -9.51
C SER A 99 -0.92 -11.03 -9.71
N TYR A 100 -0.34 -11.11 -10.91
CA TYR A 100 0.99 -10.55 -11.17
C TYR A 100 1.02 -9.66 -12.43
N PRO A 101 1.24 -8.34 -12.29
CA PRO A 101 1.30 -7.57 -11.04
C PRO A 101 0.02 -7.69 -10.21
N ALA A 102 0.11 -7.56 -8.88
CA ALA A 102 -1.09 -7.52 -8.04
C ALA A 102 -1.88 -6.23 -8.32
N GLN A 103 -3.16 -6.18 -7.95
CA GLN A 103 -4.01 -5.04 -8.32
C GLN A 103 -4.76 -4.44 -7.14
N ILE A 104 -4.78 -3.11 -7.08
CA ILE A 104 -5.64 -2.32 -6.20
C ILE A 104 -6.64 -1.58 -7.08
N ASN A 105 -7.90 -2.01 -7.02
CA ASN A 105 -8.98 -1.44 -7.85
C ASN A 105 -9.73 -0.30 -7.18
N LYS A 106 -9.49 -0.04 -5.88
CA LYS A 106 -10.20 0.98 -5.11
C LYS A 106 -9.23 1.82 -4.29
N CYS A 107 -8.65 2.80 -4.96
CA CYS A 107 -7.86 3.88 -4.39
C CYS A 107 -8.80 5.05 -4.03
N TYR A 108 -8.44 5.82 -2.99
CA TYR A 108 -9.17 7.03 -2.57
C TYR A 108 -8.34 8.29 -2.70
N LYS A 109 -7.04 8.17 -2.43
CA LYS A 109 -6.11 9.29 -2.36
C LYS A 109 -4.70 8.80 -2.65
N ILE A 110 -3.93 9.61 -3.37
CA ILE A 110 -2.49 9.42 -3.56
C ILE A 110 -1.80 10.74 -3.21
N VAL A 111 -0.73 10.65 -2.43
CA VAL A 111 0.10 11.79 -2.04
C VAL A 111 1.50 11.59 -2.63
N LEU A 112 1.94 12.51 -3.48
CA LEU A 112 3.32 12.59 -3.95
C LEU A 112 4.22 13.05 -2.80
N MET A 113 5.26 12.28 -2.52
CA MET A 113 6.21 12.51 -1.45
C MET A 113 7.49 13.11 -2.04
N ASP A 114 7.76 14.36 -1.69
CA ASP A 114 8.98 15.09 -2.08
C ASP A 114 10.24 14.56 -1.37
#